data_AF-A0A5B9DAU7-F1
#
_entry.id   AF-A0A5B9DAU7-F1
#
_cell.length_a   1.000
_cell.length_b   1.000
_cell.length_c   1.000
_cell.angle_alpha   90.00
_cell.angle_beta   90.00
_cell.angle_gamma   90.00
#
_symmetry.space_group_name_H-M   'P 1'
#
loop_
_entity.id
_entity.type
_entity.pdbx_description
1 polymer ?
#
loop_
_entity_poly.entity_id
_entity_poly.type
_entity_poly.pdbx_seq_one_letter_code
_entity_poly.pdbx_strand_id
1 'polypeptide(L)'
;MKGIFILSFNKKPGSYVDREYPKGISDQLIDSVDQNKIYSFNRMRDSNPNYIYMKIKGAHVGSFFSGIDNNFIGYPNQCLCIILDDENPTLFEEPLKEIAEELLPMLAYIREDEDGISEGLSNDPKYQDFDEILGQKFKLLIEKFGKSGTVILSHPPKLESNIKIDSSSQKNEESYSEEIAKRFNELETRYEKKIDSLKTDLLDWKNKVRALAEEKVSLTHDLEEKEDGLKVQKDKSLIWRKQLETANEINHKLKDSVNNLIEKVKSLENEIENSADSKKVFDLRINIAEINAELEVSRDKNKKYEREINSLNDEIADLKNKLEISQTLRINSNITTDPELDSKLHEILEEMQSLKSNLVEAKKTIKVQRREIVNLHKLLDLS
;
A
#
# COMPACT_ATOMS: atom_id res chain seq x y z
N MET A 1 8.03 22.81 -40.10
CA MET A 1 8.69 22.61 -38.80
C MET A 1 8.40 21.21 -38.31
N LYS A 2 9.44 20.45 -37.97
CA LYS A 2 9.32 19.04 -37.59
C LYS A 2 9.84 18.83 -36.17
N GLY A 3 9.23 17.89 -35.46
CA GLY A 3 9.69 17.52 -34.12
C GLY A 3 9.02 16.25 -33.62
N ILE A 4 9.49 15.75 -32.50
CA ILE A 4 8.92 14.62 -31.77
C ILE A 4 8.68 15.05 -30.33
N PHE A 5 7.62 14.56 -29.72
CA PHE A 5 7.34 14.79 -28.31
C PHE A 5 6.57 13.63 -27.70
N ILE A 6 6.68 13.50 -26.38
CA ILE A 6 6.04 12.46 -25.58
C ILE A 6 4.97 13.15 -24.73
N LEU A 7 3.73 12.73 -24.89
CA LEU A 7 2.65 13.08 -23.99
C LEU A 7 2.52 12.02 -22.91
N SER A 8 2.54 12.46 -21.65
CA SER A 8 2.30 11.62 -20.48
C SER A 8 0.96 11.96 -19.84
N PHE A 9 0.39 10.96 -19.17
CA PHE A 9 -0.93 11.01 -18.57
C PHE A 9 -0.90 10.35 -17.19
N ASN A 10 -0.97 11.16 -16.13
CA ASN A 10 -0.90 10.65 -14.74
C ASN A 10 -2.23 10.85 -14.00
N LYS A 11 -2.25 10.52 -12.70
CA LYS A 11 -3.44 10.44 -11.81
C LYS A 11 -4.31 11.72 -11.73
N LYS A 12 -3.90 12.87 -12.27
CA LYS A 12 -4.73 14.08 -12.38
C LYS A 12 -5.29 14.22 -13.80
N PRO A 13 -6.51 14.75 -13.96
CA PRO A 13 -7.12 14.91 -15.27
C PRO A 13 -6.31 15.89 -16.15
N GLY A 14 -5.75 15.39 -17.24
CA GLY A 14 -5.09 16.20 -18.27
C GLY A 14 -3.87 15.52 -18.89
N SER A 15 -3.57 15.92 -20.13
CA SER A 15 -2.33 15.62 -20.85
C SER A 15 -1.24 16.64 -20.54
N TYR A 16 0.03 16.22 -20.50
CA TYR A 16 1.15 17.15 -20.51
C TYR A 16 2.29 16.64 -21.40
N VAL A 17 3.09 17.57 -21.92
CA VAL A 17 4.32 17.24 -22.66
C VAL A 17 5.39 16.91 -21.63
N ASP A 18 5.81 15.65 -21.65
CA ASP A 18 6.86 15.15 -20.78
C ASP A 18 8.22 15.50 -21.35
N ARG A 19 8.41 15.20 -22.65
CA ARG A 19 9.67 15.40 -23.37
C ARG A 19 9.44 15.78 -24.80
N GLU A 20 10.40 16.49 -25.37
CA GLU A 20 10.31 16.97 -26.73
C GLU A 20 11.68 17.17 -27.38
N TYR A 21 11.68 17.13 -28.71
CA TYR A 21 12.81 17.46 -29.53
C TYR A 21 12.35 18.04 -30.88
N PRO A 22 12.87 19.20 -31.32
CA PRO A 22 13.76 20.10 -30.59
C PRO A 22 13.05 20.76 -29.40
N LYS A 23 13.82 21.26 -28.42
CA LYS A 23 13.25 22.00 -27.27
C LYS A 23 12.45 23.22 -27.73
N GLY A 24 11.29 23.44 -27.13
CA GLY A 24 10.31 24.48 -27.44
C GLY A 24 9.36 24.16 -28.60
N ILE A 25 9.34 22.94 -29.15
CA ILE A 25 8.48 22.61 -30.29
C ILE A 25 7.00 22.55 -29.91
N SER A 26 6.68 22.03 -28.73
CA SER A 26 5.30 21.91 -28.27
C SER A 26 4.67 23.28 -27.99
N ASP A 27 5.40 24.19 -27.34
CA ASP A 27 4.93 25.55 -27.05
C ASP A 27 4.57 26.35 -28.31
N GLN A 28 5.22 26.05 -29.44
CA GLN A 28 4.99 26.77 -30.70
C GLN A 28 3.78 26.24 -31.48
N LEU A 29 3.37 24.99 -31.25
CA LEU A 29 2.44 24.30 -32.14
C LEU A 29 1.24 23.64 -31.44
N ILE A 30 1.38 23.22 -30.19
CA ILE A 30 0.40 22.37 -29.50
C ILE A 30 0.17 22.87 -28.07
N ASP A 31 -0.98 23.53 -27.85
CA ASP A 31 -1.41 23.95 -26.52
C ASP A 31 -2.05 22.79 -25.74
N SER A 32 -2.40 23.04 -24.47
CA SER A 32 -3.03 22.04 -23.60
C SER A 32 -4.37 21.51 -24.14
N VAL A 33 -5.09 22.29 -24.95
CA VAL A 33 -6.34 21.85 -25.58
C VAL A 33 -6.04 20.83 -26.68
N ASP A 34 -5.02 21.10 -27.50
CA ASP A 34 -4.60 20.20 -28.57
C ASP A 34 -3.96 18.92 -28.03
N GLN A 35 -3.18 18.98 -26.95
CA GLN A 35 -2.63 17.81 -26.26
C GLN A 35 -3.76 16.89 -25.75
N ASN A 36 -4.79 17.47 -25.14
CA ASN A 36 -5.95 16.71 -24.64
C ASN A 36 -6.78 16.11 -25.79
N LYS A 37 -6.85 16.79 -26.95
CA LYS A 37 -7.48 16.21 -28.15
C LYS A 37 -6.72 14.98 -28.62
N ILE A 38 -5.39 15.07 -28.82
CA ILE A 38 -4.56 13.93 -29.26
C ILE A 38 -4.83 12.72 -28.37
N TYR A 39 -4.80 12.93 -27.06
CA TYR A 39 -5.11 11.89 -26.09
C TYR A 39 -6.51 11.31 -26.25
N SER A 40 -7.52 12.17 -26.21
CA SER A 40 -8.92 11.76 -26.24
C SER A 40 -9.23 10.97 -27.50
N PHE A 41 -8.66 11.36 -28.65
CA PHE A 41 -8.82 10.62 -29.90
C PHE A 41 -8.21 9.22 -29.82
N ASN A 42 -7.00 9.07 -29.30
CA ASN A 42 -6.37 7.76 -29.16
C ASN A 42 -7.15 6.87 -28.20
N ARG A 43 -7.59 7.43 -27.06
CA ARG A 43 -8.31 6.70 -26.02
C ARG A 43 -9.75 6.33 -26.38
N MET A 44 -10.45 7.20 -27.12
CA MET A 44 -11.81 6.92 -27.60
C MET A 44 -11.81 5.86 -28.70
N ARG A 45 -10.71 5.73 -29.43
CA ARG A 45 -10.60 4.76 -30.52
C ARG A 45 -10.35 3.35 -29.99
N ASP A 46 -9.34 3.17 -29.15
CA ASP A 46 -9.02 1.89 -28.54
C ASP A 46 -8.25 2.09 -27.22
N SER A 47 -8.50 1.24 -26.24
CA SER A 47 -7.67 1.13 -25.03
C SER A 47 -6.32 0.45 -25.32
N ASN A 48 -6.21 -0.25 -26.44
CA ASN A 48 -5.00 -0.92 -26.92
C ASN A 48 -4.06 0.06 -27.65
N PRO A 49 -2.78 -0.32 -27.88
CA PRO A 49 -1.85 0.49 -28.64
C PRO A 49 -2.41 0.79 -30.03
N ASN A 50 -2.42 2.06 -30.41
CA ASN A 50 -2.99 2.47 -31.69
C ASN A 50 -2.30 3.71 -32.26
N TYR A 51 -2.45 3.90 -33.57
CA TYR A 51 -1.92 5.05 -34.28
C TYR A 51 -3.04 5.92 -34.80
N ILE A 52 -2.90 7.23 -34.58
CA ILE A 52 -3.78 8.25 -35.10
C ILE A 52 -2.97 9.30 -35.82
N TYR A 53 -3.52 9.77 -36.92
CA TYR A 53 -3.05 10.96 -37.61
C TYR A 53 -4.14 12.03 -37.56
N MET A 54 -3.74 13.26 -37.27
CA MET A 54 -4.62 14.41 -37.30
C MET A 54 -3.86 15.69 -37.71
N LYS A 55 -4.61 16.68 -38.20
CA LYS A 55 -4.06 18.00 -38.54
C LYS A 55 -4.38 18.98 -37.43
N ILE A 56 -3.35 19.57 -36.82
CA ILE A 56 -3.48 20.55 -35.72
C ILE A 56 -2.80 21.84 -36.15
N LYS A 57 -3.54 22.95 -36.18
CA LYS A 57 -3.03 24.29 -36.55
C LYS A 57 -2.21 24.31 -37.85
N GLY A 58 -2.60 23.48 -38.82
CA GLY A 58 -1.92 23.38 -40.13
C GLY A 58 -0.75 22.39 -40.17
N ALA A 59 -0.29 21.88 -39.04
CA ALA A 59 0.76 20.86 -38.95
C ALA A 59 0.18 19.43 -38.96
N HIS A 60 0.93 18.50 -39.56
CA HIS A 60 0.57 17.10 -39.62
C HIS A 60 1.10 16.40 -38.37
N VAL A 61 0.20 15.87 -37.52
CA VAL A 61 0.56 15.21 -36.26
C VAL A 61 0.24 13.73 -36.36
N GLY A 62 1.27 12.89 -36.33
CA GLY A 62 1.15 11.46 -36.13
C GLY A 62 1.38 11.11 -34.67
N SER A 63 0.47 10.37 -34.06
CA SER A 63 0.56 9.96 -32.66
C SER A 63 0.40 8.46 -32.52
N PHE A 64 1.38 7.82 -31.89
CA PHE A 64 1.28 6.43 -31.45
C PHE A 64 0.96 6.41 -29.96
N PHE A 65 -0.20 5.88 -29.61
CA PHE A 65 -0.61 5.64 -28.23
C PHE A 65 -0.11 4.30 -27.76
N SER A 66 0.51 4.29 -26.58
CA SER A 66 1.14 3.10 -26.04
C SER A 66 0.17 2.08 -25.47
N GLY A 67 -1.10 2.41 -25.23
CA GLY A 67 -2.09 1.51 -24.61
C GLY A 67 -2.20 1.66 -23.09
N ILE A 68 -3.10 0.90 -22.45
CA ILE A 68 -3.42 1.00 -21.01
C ILE A 68 -3.48 -0.40 -20.38
N ASP A 69 -3.34 -0.46 -19.06
CA ASP A 69 -3.44 -1.67 -18.23
C ASP A 69 -2.42 -2.74 -18.64
N ASN A 70 -2.89 -3.90 -19.08
CA ASN A 70 -2.04 -5.04 -19.45
C ASN A 70 -1.73 -5.09 -20.95
N ASN A 71 -2.30 -4.19 -21.75
CA ASN A 71 -2.10 -4.17 -23.19
C ASN A 71 -1.45 -2.85 -23.61
N PHE A 72 -0.13 -2.77 -23.43
CA PHE A 72 0.66 -1.62 -23.82
C PHE A 72 1.98 -2.01 -24.51
N ILE A 73 2.57 -1.05 -25.22
CA ILE A 73 3.91 -1.13 -25.82
C ILE A 73 4.82 -0.11 -25.12
N GLY A 74 5.94 -0.58 -24.58
CA GLY A 74 6.90 0.25 -23.86
C GLY A 74 6.45 0.61 -22.44
N TYR A 75 5.56 1.60 -22.30
CA TYR A 75 5.03 2.03 -21.01
C TYR A 75 3.57 2.50 -21.14
N PRO A 76 2.67 2.18 -20.18
CA PRO A 76 1.25 2.48 -20.33
C PRO A 76 0.95 3.98 -20.30
N ASN A 77 -0.15 4.34 -20.95
CA ASN A 77 -0.77 5.65 -20.90
C ASN A 77 0.20 6.77 -21.29
N GLN A 78 0.79 6.66 -22.48
CA GLN A 78 1.67 7.66 -23.10
C GLN A 78 1.41 7.74 -24.61
N CYS A 79 1.63 8.90 -25.22
CA CYS A 79 1.61 9.06 -26.67
C CYS A 79 2.96 9.56 -27.18
N LEU A 80 3.58 8.81 -28.09
CA LEU A 80 4.71 9.29 -28.86
C LEU A 80 4.20 10.00 -30.11
N CYS A 81 4.47 11.30 -30.22
CA CYS A 81 3.90 12.15 -31.25
C CYS A 81 5.00 12.73 -32.13
N ILE A 82 4.78 12.73 -33.44
CA ILE A 82 5.64 13.38 -34.43
C ILE A 82 4.88 14.46 -35.17
N ILE A 83 5.54 15.60 -35.36
CA ILE A 83 5.08 16.71 -36.18
C ILE A 83 5.83 16.68 -37.49
N LEU A 84 5.07 16.69 -38.57
CA LEU A 84 5.52 16.60 -39.96
C LEU A 84 5.02 17.82 -40.74
N ASP A 85 5.72 18.10 -41.84
CA ASP A 85 5.35 19.19 -42.74
C ASP A 85 4.37 18.66 -43.79
N ASP A 86 4.89 18.01 -44.82
CA ASP A 86 4.10 17.47 -45.94
C ASP A 86 4.30 15.96 -46.12
N GLU A 87 5.06 15.31 -45.22
CA GLU A 87 5.29 13.87 -45.28
C GLU A 87 4.00 13.08 -45.04
N ASN A 88 3.90 11.89 -45.64
CA ASN A 88 2.79 10.99 -45.35
C ASN A 88 2.92 10.44 -43.91
N PRO A 89 2.00 10.82 -42.99
CA PRO A 89 2.06 10.43 -41.58
C PRO A 89 1.97 8.91 -41.39
N THR A 90 1.28 8.17 -42.26
CA THR A 90 1.11 6.72 -42.10
C THR A 90 2.42 5.94 -42.21
N LEU A 91 3.46 6.52 -42.83
CA LEU A 91 4.79 5.91 -42.90
C LEU A 91 5.48 5.83 -41.52
N PHE A 92 4.96 6.54 -40.53
CA PHE A 92 5.55 6.65 -39.20
C PHE A 92 4.88 5.76 -38.16
N GLU A 93 3.82 5.01 -38.50
CA GLU A 93 3.12 4.14 -37.55
C GLU A 93 4.04 3.09 -36.91
N GLU A 94 4.60 2.18 -37.71
CA GLU A 94 5.51 1.14 -37.20
C GLU A 94 6.81 1.73 -36.62
N PRO A 95 7.48 2.72 -37.24
CA PRO A 95 8.67 3.33 -36.64
C PRO A 95 8.40 3.99 -35.28
N LEU A 96 7.25 4.65 -35.08
CA LEU A 96 6.91 5.24 -33.79
C LEU A 96 6.60 4.17 -32.74
N LYS A 97 6.00 3.05 -33.15
CA LYS A 97 5.77 1.90 -32.27
C LYS A 97 7.10 1.28 -31.80
N GLU A 98 8.06 1.08 -32.71
CA GLU A 98 9.40 0.60 -32.36
C GLU A 98 10.11 1.56 -31.39
N ILE A 99 10.05 2.87 -31.66
CA ILE A 99 10.65 3.88 -30.78
C ILE A 99 9.95 3.92 -29.42
N ALA A 100 8.63 3.73 -29.39
CA ALA A 100 7.88 3.68 -28.13
C ALA A 100 8.27 2.45 -27.29
N GLU A 101 8.44 1.28 -27.93
CA GLU A 101 8.89 0.06 -27.25
C GLU A 101 10.27 0.24 -26.59
N GLU A 102 11.16 0.99 -27.24
CA GLU A 102 12.52 1.25 -26.74
C GLU A 102 12.60 2.38 -25.72
N LEU A 103 12.01 3.54 -26.01
CA LEU A 103 12.23 4.77 -25.24
C LEU A 103 11.33 4.88 -24.02
N LEU A 104 10.06 4.47 -24.09
CA LEU A 104 9.13 4.70 -22.99
C LEU A 104 9.53 3.95 -21.69
N PRO A 105 10.07 2.71 -21.73
CA PRO A 105 10.61 2.06 -20.54
C PRO A 105 11.81 2.81 -19.94
N MET A 106 12.71 3.33 -20.79
CA MET A 106 13.86 4.11 -20.33
C MET A 106 13.41 5.38 -19.62
N LEU A 107 12.42 6.07 -20.20
CA LEU A 107 11.85 7.27 -19.61
C LEU A 107 11.20 6.97 -18.25
N ALA A 108 10.50 5.84 -18.13
CA ALA A 108 9.92 5.40 -16.87
C ALA A 108 10.98 5.09 -15.81
N TYR A 109 12.06 4.39 -16.19
CA TYR A 109 13.17 4.09 -15.29
C TYR A 109 13.83 5.35 -14.72
N ILE A 110 14.07 6.37 -15.55
CA ILE A 110 14.67 7.65 -15.11
C ILE A 110 13.73 8.41 -14.14
N ARG A 111 12.43 8.09 -14.10
CA ARG A 111 11.45 8.68 -13.19
C ARG A 111 11.33 7.98 -11.83
N GLU A 112 11.94 6.80 -11.63
CA GLU A 112 11.64 5.89 -10.49
C GLU A 112 11.87 6.47 -9.07
N ASP A 113 12.44 7.67 -8.92
CA ASP A 113 12.62 8.36 -7.63
C ASP A 113 11.59 9.47 -7.31
N GLU A 114 10.61 9.72 -8.18
CA GLU A 114 9.60 10.78 -7.97
C GLU A 114 8.22 10.19 -7.64
N ASP A 115 7.96 9.94 -6.35
CA ASP A 115 6.61 9.80 -5.77
C ASP A 115 5.68 11.00 -6.08
N GLY A 116 6.25 12.08 -6.63
CA GLY A 116 5.55 13.17 -7.29
C GLY A 116 6.19 13.48 -8.62
N ILE A 117 5.65 12.90 -9.69
CA ILE A 117 6.03 13.22 -11.07
C ILE A 117 5.92 14.73 -11.26
N SER A 118 7.07 15.38 -11.47
CA SER A 118 7.10 16.80 -11.85
C SER A 118 6.28 16.99 -13.14
N GLU A 119 5.25 17.84 -13.05
CA GLU A 119 4.37 18.14 -14.17
C GLU A 119 5.16 18.91 -15.25
N GLY A 120 5.15 18.43 -16.50
CA GLY A 120 5.70 19.14 -17.64
C GLY A 120 7.19 18.87 -17.94
N LEU A 121 7.74 19.67 -18.85
CA LEU A 121 9.13 19.57 -19.31
C LEU A 121 10.10 19.86 -18.16
N SER A 122 10.72 18.82 -17.63
CA SER A 122 11.77 18.95 -16.61
C SER A 122 13.12 19.31 -17.24
N ASN A 123 13.82 20.28 -16.63
CA ASN A 123 15.19 20.63 -16.97
C ASN A 123 16.23 19.88 -16.10
N ASP A 124 15.81 18.86 -15.37
CA ASP A 124 16.70 18.07 -14.53
C ASP A 124 17.81 17.41 -15.38
N PRO A 125 19.11 17.55 -15.03
CA PRO A 125 20.20 16.94 -15.76
C PRO A 125 20.08 15.43 -15.98
N LYS A 126 19.37 14.69 -15.11
CA LYS A 126 19.16 13.23 -15.26
C LYS A 126 18.48 12.84 -16.59
N TYR A 127 17.84 13.81 -17.23
CA TYR A 127 17.08 13.66 -18.45
C TYR A 127 17.86 13.98 -19.72
N GLN A 128 19.08 14.51 -19.60
CA GLN A 128 19.88 14.94 -20.74
C GLN A 128 20.19 13.79 -21.71
N ASP A 129 20.65 12.65 -21.20
CA ASP A 129 20.99 11.49 -22.05
C ASP A 129 19.77 10.99 -22.83
N PHE A 130 18.60 10.98 -22.20
CA PHE A 130 17.36 10.61 -22.86
C PHE A 130 16.96 11.61 -23.95
N ASP A 131 17.10 12.91 -23.69
CA ASP A 131 16.80 13.96 -24.69
C ASP A 131 17.69 13.82 -25.93
N GLU A 132 18.97 13.47 -25.72
CA GLU A 132 19.92 13.22 -26.79
C GLU A 132 19.50 11.99 -27.62
N ILE A 133 19.12 10.89 -26.98
CA ILE A 133 18.65 9.67 -27.66
C ILE A 133 17.35 9.96 -28.43
N LEU A 134 16.39 10.65 -27.83
CA LEU A 134 15.13 11.04 -28.50
C LEU A 134 15.42 11.86 -29.76
N GLY A 135 16.35 12.83 -29.66
CA GLY A 135 16.79 13.63 -30.81
C GLY A 135 17.51 12.81 -31.89
N GLN A 136 18.32 11.83 -31.52
CA GLN A 136 18.97 10.92 -32.48
C GLN A 136 17.94 10.05 -33.22
N LYS A 137 16.99 9.45 -32.50
CA LYS A 137 15.91 8.65 -33.09
C LYS A 137 15.07 9.48 -34.07
N PHE A 138 14.74 10.72 -33.69
CA PHE A 138 14.03 11.64 -34.58
C PHE A 138 14.81 11.97 -35.86
N LYS A 139 16.12 12.27 -35.75
CA LYS A 139 16.95 12.55 -36.94
C LYS A 139 16.98 11.35 -37.90
N LEU A 140 17.15 10.14 -37.36
CA LEU A 140 17.13 8.91 -38.15
C LEU A 140 15.78 8.67 -38.84
N LEU A 141 14.67 8.91 -38.13
CA LEU A 141 13.32 8.84 -38.72
C LEU A 141 13.18 9.79 -39.91
N ILE A 142 13.57 11.05 -39.75
CA ILE A 142 13.45 12.04 -40.82
C ILE A 142 14.41 11.74 -41.98
N GLU A 143 15.61 11.22 -41.72
CA GLU A 143 16.52 10.81 -42.78
C GLU A 143 15.99 9.63 -43.61
N LYS A 144 15.44 8.63 -42.93
CA LYS A 144 14.98 7.38 -43.55
C LYS A 144 13.64 7.55 -44.28
N PHE A 145 12.73 8.34 -43.73
CA PHE A 145 11.35 8.44 -44.22
C PHE A 145 10.99 9.84 -44.75
N GLY A 146 11.84 10.84 -44.53
CA GLY A 146 11.59 12.23 -44.91
C GLY A 146 12.15 12.67 -46.27
N LYS A 147 12.85 11.79 -47.02
CA LYS A 147 13.34 12.09 -48.38
C LYS A 147 12.54 11.32 -49.43
N SER A 148 11.56 11.99 -50.01
CA SER A 148 11.06 11.66 -51.36
C SER A 148 11.73 12.60 -52.36
N GLY A 149 12.69 12.13 -53.16
CA GLY A 149 13.32 12.92 -54.23
C GLY A 149 14.67 12.41 -54.80
N THR A 150 14.60 11.56 -55.82
CA THR A 150 15.45 11.43 -57.03
C THR A 150 17.00 11.42 -56.94
N VAL A 151 17.64 10.30 -57.32
CA VAL A 151 19.09 10.17 -57.61
C VAL A 151 19.31 10.06 -59.12
N ILE A 152 20.13 10.96 -59.71
CA ILE A 152 20.64 10.85 -61.09
C ILE A 152 22.16 10.65 -61.02
N LEU A 153 22.66 9.56 -61.60
CA LEU A 153 24.07 9.26 -61.80
C LEU A 153 24.54 9.77 -63.18
N SER A 154 25.59 10.58 -63.22
CA SER A 154 26.26 11.00 -64.47
C SER A 154 27.63 10.32 -64.62
N HIS A 155 27.91 9.75 -65.80
CA HIS A 155 29.25 9.29 -66.22
C HIS A 155 29.98 10.36 -67.06
N PRO A 156 31.34 10.35 -67.11
CA PRO A 156 32.16 11.42 -67.73
C PRO A 156 32.54 11.15 -69.21
N PRO A 157 32.99 12.18 -69.97
CA PRO A 157 33.27 12.08 -71.41
C PRO A 157 34.74 11.70 -71.75
N LYS A 158 34.94 11.10 -72.95
CA LYS A 158 36.24 10.72 -73.53
C LYS A 158 36.91 11.88 -74.28
N LEU A 159 38.24 11.95 -74.22
CA LEU A 159 39.09 12.80 -75.06
C LEU A 159 39.56 12.08 -76.33
N GLU A 160 39.48 12.75 -77.47
CA GLU A 160 40.26 12.47 -78.68
C GLU A 160 41.21 13.65 -78.95
N SER A 161 42.44 13.39 -79.39
CA SER A 161 43.16 14.34 -80.24
C SER A 161 44.15 13.65 -81.18
N ASN A 162 44.11 14.15 -82.41
CA ASN A 162 44.83 13.77 -83.61
C ASN A 162 46.31 14.16 -83.58
N ILE A 163 47.16 13.36 -84.20
CA ILE A 163 48.52 13.76 -84.62
C ILE A 163 48.54 13.76 -86.15
N LYS A 164 48.80 14.93 -86.76
CA LYS A 164 49.22 15.07 -88.16
C LYS A 164 50.75 15.09 -88.21
N ILE A 165 51.31 14.28 -89.09
CA ILE A 165 52.73 14.25 -89.44
C ILE A 165 52.88 15.02 -90.75
N ASP A 166 53.78 15.99 -90.80
CA ASP A 166 54.27 16.60 -92.03
C ASP A 166 55.70 16.12 -92.30
N SER A 167 55.95 15.71 -93.53
CA SER A 167 57.19 15.13 -94.02
C SER A 167 57.88 16.08 -94.98
N SER A 168 59.14 16.44 -94.69
CA SER A 168 60.11 16.79 -95.74
C SER A 168 61.55 16.84 -95.23
N SER A 169 62.44 16.24 -96.02
CA SER A 169 63.84 16.62 -96.27
C SER A 169 64.94 15.83 -95.55
N GLN A 170 65.48 14.84 -96.28
CA GLN A 170 66.76 14.18 -96.02
C GLN A 170 67.95 15.14 -96.22
N LYS A 171 68.76 15.29 -95.18
CA LYS A 171 70.24 15.34 -95.18
C LYS A 171 70.72 15.14 -93.74
N ASN A 172 71.55 14.12 -93.50
CA ASN A 172 72.19 13.65 -92.24
C ASN A 172 71.69 12.29 -91.70
N GLU A 173 71.65 11.23 -92.53
CA GLU A 173 71.13 9.92 -92.13
C GLU A 173 71.85 9.26 -90.93
N GLU A 174 73.15 9.45 -90.74
CA GLU A 174 73.87 8.87 -89.59
C GLU A 174 73.53 9.56 -88.26
N SER A 175 73.52 10.90 -88.22
CA SER A 175 73.17 11.67 -87.01
C SER A 175 71.69 11.53 -86.61
N TYR A 176 70.78 11.40 -87.58
CA TYR A 176 69.36 11.18 -87.29
C TYR A 176 69.10 9.75 -86.81
N SER A 177 69.84 8.76 -87.31
CA SER A 177 69.72 7.36 -86.84
C SER A 177 70.09 7.21 -85.37
N GLU A 178 71.14 7.91 -84.92
CA GLU A 178 71.63 7.86 -83.55
C GLU A 178 70.65 8.55 -82.59
N GLU A 179 70.06 9.66 -83.01
CA GLU A 179 69.06 10.39 -82.24
C GLU A 179 67.72 9.63 -82.14
N ILE A 180 67.33 8.93 -83.22
CA ILE A 180 66.17 8.03 -83.22
C ILE A 180 66.42 6.84 -82.29
N ALA A 181 67.60 6.21 -82.34
CA ALA A 181 67.95 5.10 -81.46
C ALA A 181 67.95 5.52 -79.98
N LYS A 182 68.48 6.71 -79.66
CA LYS A 182 68.45 7.26 -78.31
C LYS A 182 67.02 7.53 -77.83
N ARG A 183 66.17 8.12 -78.67
CA ARG A 183 64.74 8.32 -78.35
C ARG A 183 64.02 7.00 -78.15
N PHE A 184 64.34 5.97 -78.94
CA PHE A 184 63.74 4.64 -78.81
C PHE A 184 64.11 4.00 -77.48
N ASN A 185 65.39 4.00 -77.10
CA ASN A 185 65.86 3.48 -75.81
C ASN A 185 65.27 4.26 -74.62
N GLU A 186 65.14 5.58 -74.72
CA GLU A 186 64.48 6.40 -73.69
C GLU A 186 62.99 6.04 -73.56
N LEU A 187 62.31 5.78 -74.68
CA LEU A 187 60.91 5.35 -74.71
C LEU A 187 60.75 3.95 -74.09
N GLU A 188 61.62 3.02 -74.47
CA GLU A 188 61.67 1.65 -73.97
C GLU A 188 61.87 1.65 -72.44
N THR A 189 62.85 2.41 -71.96
CA THR A 189 63.10 2.57 -70.51
C THR A 189 61.88 3.17 -69.78
N ARG A 190 61.18 4.13 -70.39
CA ARG A 190 59.96 4.71 -69.80
C ARG A 190 58.83 3.68 -69.74
N TYR A 191 58.65 2.88 -70.79
CA TYR A 191 57.63 1.83 -70.82
C TYR A 191 57.95 0.70 -69.85
N GLU A 192 59.20 0.27 -69.72
CA GLU A 192 59.63 -0.72 -68.72
C GLU A 192 59.32 -0.24 -67.31
N LYS A 193 59.72 1.00 -66.96
CA LYS A 193 59.39 1.60 -65.65
C LYS A 193 57.89 1.66 -65.42
N LYS A 194 57.10 1.97 -66.45
CA LYS A 194 55.63 2.01 -66.33
C LYS A 194 55.04 0.62 -66.14
N ILE A 195 55.57 -0.39 -66.84
CA ILE A 195 55.16 -1.79 -66.70
C ILE A 195 55.44 -2.27 -65.28
N ASP A 196 56.60 -1.95 -64.70
CA ASP A 196 56.95 -2.39 -63.35
C ASP A 196 56.14 -1.66 -62.27
N SER A 197 55.84 -0.37 -62.46
CA SER A 197 54.85 0.35 -61.65
C SER A 197 53.47 -0.29 -61.73
N LEU A 198 53.00 -0.67 -62.92
CA LEU A 198 51.70 -1.31 -63.07
C LEU A 198 51.65 -2.71 -62.46
N LYS A 199 52.76 -3.49 -62.53
CA LYS A 199 52.86 -4.80 -61.86
C LYS A 199 52.79 -4.68 -60.35
N THR A 200 53.45 -3.67 -59.78
CA THR A 200 53.42 -3.40 -58.33
C THR A 200 52.03 -2.96 -57.87
N ASP A 201 51.39 -2.04 -58.60
CA ASP A 201 50.01 -1.62 -58.34
C ASP A 201 49.03 -2.80 -58.43
N LEU A 202 49.19 -3.68 -59.42
CA LEU A 202 48.36 -4.87 -59.61
C LEU A 202 48.54 -5.88 -58.47
N LEU A 203 49.76 -6.05 -57.97
CA LEU A 203 50.04 -6.91 -56.83
C LEU A 203 49.41 -6.37 -55.54
N ASP A 204 49.51 -5.05 -55.30
CA ASP A 204 48.87 -4.38 -54.16
C ASP A 204 47.34 -4.53 -54.23
N TRP A 205 46.74 -4.29 -55.40
CA TRP A 205 45.32 -4.51 -55.62
C TRP A 205 44.90 -5.96 -55.39
N LYS A 206 45.68 -6.93 -55.86
CA LYS A 206 45.40 -8.35 -55.64
C LYS A 206 45.42 -8.71 -54.15
N ASN A 207 46.34 -8.13 -53.39
CA ASN A 207 46.42 -8.36 -51.95
C ASN A 207 45.25 -7.70 -51.20
N LYS A 208 44.86 -6.47 -51.58
CA LYS A 208 43.66 -5.80 -51.03
C LYS A 208 42.38 -6.60 -51.30
N VAL A 209 42.20 -7.11 -52.51
CA VAL A 209 41.04 -7.95 -52.86
C VAL A 209 41.01 -9.22 -52.03
N ARG A 210 42.17 -9.85 -51.78
CA ARG A 210 42.25 -11.03 -50.91
C ARG A 210 41.86 -10.70 -49.47
N ALA A 211 42.41 -9.62 -48.91
CA ALA A 211 42.11 -9.20 -47.54
C ALA A 211 40.61 -8.90 -47.35
N LEU A 212 40.00 -8.17 -48.30
CA LEU A 212 38.56 -7.89 -48.27
C LEU A 212 37.71 -9.15 -48.41
N ALA A 213 38.17 -10.16 -49.16
CA ALA A 213 37.47 -11.44 -49.28
C ALA A 213 37.50 -12.23 -47.97
N GLU A 214 38.64 -12.23 -47.26
CA GLU A 214 38.78 -12.87 -45.94
C GLU A 214 37.93 -12.16 -44.88
N GLU A 215 37.95 -10.82 -44.86
CA GLU A 215 37.09 -10.02 -43.98
C GLU A 215 35.61 -10.28 -44.22
N LYS A 216 35.19 -10.37 -45.49
CA LYS A 216 33.81 -10.71 -45.84
C LYS A 216 33.40 -12.07 -45.29
N VAL A 217 34.26 -13.08 -45.36
CA VAL A 217 33.96 -14.41 -44.81
C VAL A 217 33.80 -14.35 -43.30
N SER A 218 34.69 -13.64 -42.60
CA SER A 218 34.59 -13.44 -41.14
C SER A 218 33.27 -12.75 -40.76
N LEU A 219 32.93 -11.65 -41.42
CA LEU A 219 31.70 -10.91 -41.15
C LEU A 219 30.44 -11.74 -41.45
N THR A 220 30.50 -12.61 -42.45
CA THR A 220 29.37 -13.52 -42.75
C THR A 220 29.16 -14.52 -41.61
N HIS A 221 30.26 -15.07 -41.07
CA HIS A 221 30.19 -15.99 -39.94
C HIS A 221 29.67 -15.31 -38.66
N ASP A 222 30.16 -14.11 -38.36
CA ASP A 222 29.69 -13.34 -37.20
C ASP A 222 28.18 -13.02 -37.32
N LEU A 223 27.71 -12.75 -38.53
CA LEU A 223 26.29 -12.49 -38.80
C LEU A 223 25.44 -13.75 -38.54
N GLU A 224 25.87 -14.92 -39.01
CA GLU A 224 25.20 -16.20 -38.75
C GLU A 224 25.11 -16.50 -37.24
N GLU A 225 26.20 -16.30 -36.48
CA GLU A 225 26.21 -16.50 -35.03
C GLU A 225 25.22 -15.56 -34.32
N LYS A 226 25.15 -14.28 -34.75
CA LYS A 226 24.19 -13.32 -34.20
C LYS A 226 22.74 -13.68 -34.55
N GLU A 227 22.48 -14.18 -35.75
CA GLU A 227 21.15 -14.65 -36.15
C GLU A 227 20.69 -15.83 -35.30
N ASP A 228 21.58 -16.80 -35.04
CA ASP A 228 21.30 -17.94 -34.17
C ASP A 228 21.05 -17.49 -32.72
N GLY A 229 21.86 -16.56 -32.21
CA GLY A 229 21.66 -15.95 -30.90
C GLY A 229 20.31 -15.23 -30.77
N LEU A 230 19.92 -14.49 -31.81
CA LEU A 230 18.63 -13.79 -31.86
C LEU A 230 17.45 -14.77 -31.88
N LYS A 231 17.58 -15.88 -32.61
CA LYS A 231 16.56 -16.93 -32.66
C LYS A 231 16.33 -17.57 -31.28
N VAL A 232 17.42 -17.89 -30.55
CA VAL A 232 17.33 -18.41 -29.18
C VAL A 232 16.64 -17.43 -28.24
N GLN A 233 16.93 -16.13 -28.36
CA GLN A 233 16.28 -15.09 -27.55
C GLN A 233 14.79 -14.96 -27.88
N LYS A 234 14.43 -15.05 -29.16
CA LYS A 234 13.03 -15.02 -29.60
C LYS A 234 12.23 -16.21 -29.05
N ASP A 235 12.83 -17.40 -29.04
CA ASP A 235 12.21 -18.60 -28.47
C ASP A 235 12.02 -18.47 -26.95
N LYS A 236 13.00 -17.94 -26.22
CA LYS A 236 12.88 -17.64 -24.78
C LYS A 236 11.76 -16.62 -24.50
N SER A 237 11.71 -15.54 -25.28
CA SER A 237 10.66 -14.52 -25.17
C SER A 237 9.26 -15.12 -25.39
N LEU A 238 9.11 -16.05 -26.34
CA LEU A 238 7.86 -16.74 -26.58
C LEU A 238 7.43 -17.62 -25.39
N ILE A 239 8.38 -18.30 -24.74
CA ILE A 239 8.13 -19.11 -23.54
C ILE A 239 7.66 -18.21 -22.40
N TRP A 240 8.36 -17.10 -22.14
CA TRP A 240 7.97 -16.14 -21.09
C TRP A 240 6.60 -15.53 -21.35
N ARG A 241 6.25 -15.21 -22.61
CA ARG A 241 4.92 -14.71 -22.95
C ARG A 241 3.83 -15.72 -22.61
N LYS A 242 4.02 -17.00 -22.94
CA LYS A 242 3.06 -18.07 -22.59
C LYS A 242 2.91 -18.23 -21.08
N GLN A 243 4.03 -18.17 -20.34
CA GLN A 243 3.99 -18.23 -18.87
C GLN A 243 3.23 -17.04 -18.28
N LEU A 244 3.45 -15.84 -18.79
CA LEU A 244 2.75 -14.63 -18.35
C LEU A 244 1.23 -14.72 -18.63
N GLU A 245 0.85 -15.23 -19.82
CA GLU A 245 -0.55 -15.44 -20.19
C GLU A 245 -1.24 -16.42 -19.22
N THR A 246 -0.61 -17.56 -18.92
CA THR A 246 -1.16 -18.52 -17.93
C THR A 246 -1.27 -17.93 -16.52
N ALA A 247 -0.29 -17.12 -16.10
CA ALA A 247 -0.35 -16.44 -14.81
C ALA A 247 -1.49 -15.41 -14.74
N ASN A 248 -1.73 -14.68 -15.84
CA ASN A 248 -2.83 -13.73 -15.94
C ASN A 248 -4.20 -14.42 -15.88
N GLU A 249 -4.36 -15.57 -16.54
CA GLU A 249 -5.59 -16.37 -16.44
C GLU A 249 -5.86 -16.84 -15.00
N ILE A 250 -4.82 -17.30 -14.29
CA ILE A 250 -4.93 -17.70 -12.89
C ILE A 250 -5.32 -16.51 -12.01
N ASN A 251 -4.69 -15.35 -12.21
CA ASN A 251 -5.02 -14.13 -11.48
C ASN A 251 -6.48 -13.69 -11.71
N HIS A 252 -6.99 -13.79 -12.94
CA HIS A 252 -8.39 -13.49 -13.22
C HIS A 252 -9.34 -14.42 -12.45
N LYS A 253 -9.09 -15.74 -12.49
CA LYS A 253 -9.88 -16.73 -11.74
C LYS A 253 -9.84 -16.49 -10.23
N LEU A 254 -8.68 -16.10 -9.70
CA LEU A 254 -8.53 -15.75 -8.28
C LEU A 254 -9.32 -14.48 -7.94
N LYS A 255 -9.26 -13.45 -8.80
CA LYS A 255 -10.01 -12.21 -8.61
C LYS A 255 -11.53 -12.46 -8.59
N ASP A 256 -12.03 -13.28 -9.50
CA ASP A 256 -13.45 -13.67 -9.53
C ASP A 256 -13.85 -14.44 -8.27
N SER A 257 -12.98 -15.34 -7.80
CA SER A 257 -13.20 -16.09 -6.56
C SER A 257 -13.23 -15.18 -5.33
N VAL A 258 -12.34 -14.19 -5.25
CA VAL A 258 -12.30 -13.20 -4.16
C VAL A 258 -13.56 -12.35 -4.15
N ASN A 259 -14.02 -11.87 -5.32
CA ASN A 259 -15.26 -11.09 -5.41
C ASN A 259 -16.48 -11.89 -4.92
N ASN A 260 -16.60 -13.15 -5.33
CA ASN A 260 -17.66 -14.05 -4.85
C ASN A 260 -17.61 -14.25 -3.33
N LEU A 261 -16.42 -14.35 -2.74
CA LEU A 261 -16.27 -14.46 -1.28
C LEU A 261 -16.66 -13.16 -0.57
N ILE A 262 -16.27 -12.00 -1.10
CA ILE A 262 -16.67 -10.69 -0.56
C ILE A 262 -18.19 -10.55 -0.55
N GLU A 263 -18.88 -10.95 -1.62
CA GLU A 263 -20.34 -10.92 -1.68
C GLU A 263 -20.98 -11.85 -0.65
N LYS A 264 -20.45 -13.07 -0.49
CA LYS A 264 -20.92 -14.00 0.55
C LYS A 264 -20.73 -13.46 1.95
N VAL A 265 -19.57 -12.84 2.24
CA VAL A 265 -19.31 -12.21 3.54
C VAL A 265 -20.31 -11.10 3.81
N LYS A 266 -20.55 -10.20 2.85
CA LYS A 266 -21.56 -9.13 2.99
C LYS A 266 -22.97 -9.67 3.23
N SER A 267 -23.34 -10.76 2.55
CA SER A 267 -24.63 -11.42 2.77
C SER A 267 -24.75 -11.96 4.20
N LEU A 268 -23.71 -12.66 4.67
CA LEU A 268 -23.68 -13.21 6.03
C LEU A 268 -23.65 -12.12 7.10
N GLU A 269 -22.91 -11.03 6.89
CA GLU A 269 -22.91 -9.85 7.78
C GLU A 269 -24.32 -9.25 7.90
N ASN A 270 -25.02 -9.08 6.78
CA ASN A 270 -26.40 -8.62 6.78
C ASN A 270 -27.34 -9.60 7.49
N GLU A 271 -27.16 -10.92 7.32
CA GLU A 271 -27.96 -11.93 8.02
C GLU A 271 -27.71 -11.89 9.53
N ILE A 272 -26.47 -11.71 9.97
CA ILE A 272 -26.12 -11.56 11.40
C ILE A 272 -26.76 -10.30 11.97
N GLU A 273 -26.65 -9.17 11.27
CA GLU A 273 -27.23 -7.89 11.72
C GLU A 273 -28.76 -7.95 11.79
N ASN A 274 -29.40 -8.64 10.84
CA ASN A 274 -30.86 -8.81 10.81
C ASN A 274 -31.36 -9.98 11.67
N SER A 275 -30.47 -10.80 12.24
CA SER A 275 -30.88 -11.90 13.10
C SER A 275 -31.61 -11.36 14.33
N ALA A 276 -32.81 -11.87 14.56
CA ALA A 276 -33.69 -11.45 15.66
C ALA A 276 -33.04 -11.63 17.05
N ASP A 277 -32.02 -12.48 17.15
CA ASP A 277 -31.30 -12.76 18.39
C ASP A 277 -30.43 -11.57 18.83
N SER A 278 -29.86 -10.78 17.91
CA SER A 278 -29.12 -9.56 18.25
C SER A 278 -30.04 -8.52 18.91
N LYS A 279 -31.23 -8.29 18.33
CA LYS A 279 -32.25 -7.39 18.88
C LYS A 279 -32.83 -7.90 20.21
N LYS A 280 -33.16 -9.20 20.30
CA LYS A 280 -33.62 -9.81 21.56
C LYS A 280 -32.59 -9.70 22.68
N VAL A 281 -31.30 -9.89 22.39
CA VAL A 281 -30.23 -9.74 23.39
C VAL A 281 -30.12 -8.29 23.86
N PHE A 282 -30.29 -7.32 22.96
CA PHE A 282 -30.31 -5.90 23.32
C PHE A 282 -31.50 -5.57 24.24
N ASP A 283 -32.71 -6.00 23.89
CA ASP A 283 -33.92 -5.77 24.71
C ASP A 283 -33.81 -6.44 26.09
N LEU A 284 -33.28 -7.66 26.15
CA LEU A 284 -33.04 -8.36 27.41
C LEU A 284 -32.02 -7.63 28.30
N ARG A 285 -30.99 -6.99 27.71
CA ARG A 285 -30.02 -6.18 28.48
C ARG A 285 -30.68 -4.95 29.10
N ILE A 286 -31.59 -4.29 28.39
CA ILE A 286 -32.36 -3.16 28.92
C ILE A 286 -33.22 -3.63 30.10
N ASN A 287 -33.99 -4.71 29.91
CA ASN A 287 -34.84 -5.24 30.98
C ASN A 287 -34.03 -5.66 32.23
N ILE A 288 -32.86 -6.27 32.05
CA ILE A 288 -31.96 -6.61 33.18
C ILE A 288 -31.48 -5.35 33.90
N ALA A 289 -31.15 -4.28 33.18
CA ALA A 289 -30.71 -3.02 33.78
C ALA A 289 -31.82 -2.37 34.62
N GLU A 290 -33.05 -2.36 34.10
CA GLU A 290 -34.23 -1.85 34.82
C GLU A 290 -34.51 -2.64 36.10
N ILE A 291 -34.54 -3.98 36.00
CA ILE A 291 -34.74 -4.86 37.17
C ILE A 291 -33.64 -4.64 38.22
N ASN A 292 -32.37 -4.50 37.81
CA ASN A 292 -31.28 -4.24 38.74
C ASN A 292 -31.43 -2.90 39.44
N ALA A 293 -31.87 -1.85 38.73
CA ALA A 293 -32.13 -0.54 39.33
C ALA A 293 -33.27 -0.59 40.37
N GLU A 294 -34.36 -1.29 40.06
CA GLU A 294 -35.47 -1.51 41.01
C GLU A 294 -35.03 -2.30 42.25
N LEU A 295 -34.15 -3.29 42.06
CA LEU A 295 -33.62 -4.12 43.13
C LEU A 295 -32.68 -3.32 44.05
N GLU A 296 -31.87 -2.41 43.50
CA GLU A 296 -31.03 -1.48 44.26
C GLU A 296 -31.89 -0.56 45.15
N VAL A 297 -32.93 0.05 44.57
CA VAL A 297 -33.88 0.91 45.31
C VAL A 297 -34.57 0.13 46.42
N SER A 298 -34.95 -1.13 46.17
CA SER A 298 -35.60 -1.99 47.16
C SER A 298 -34.64 -2.39 48.29
N ARG A 299 -33.37 -2.66 47.98
CA ARG A 299 -32.33 -2.90 48.99
C ARG A 299 -32.12 -1.70 49.90
N ASP A 300 -32.10 -0.50 49.34
CA ASP A 300 -31.93 0.72 50.13
C ASP A 300 -33.13 1.01 51.04
N LYS A 301 -34.35 0.72 50.55
CA LYS A 301 -35.56 0.74 51.40
C LYS A 301 -35.45 -0.26 52.55
N ASN A 302 -35.02 -1.50 52.29
CA ASN A 302 -34.82 -2.49 53.34
C ASN A 302 -33.78 -2.07 54.37
N LYS A 303 -32.62 -1.53 53.95
CA LYS A 303 -31.64 -0.96 54.88
C LYS A 303 -32.22 0.15 55.74
N LYS A 304 -33.11 0.99 55.17
CA LYS A 304 -33.80 2.04 55.93
C LYS A 304 -34.74 1.44 56.98
N TYR A 305 -35.55 0.44 56.60
CA TYR A 305 -36.43 -0.25 57.52
C TYR A 305 -35.66 -1.00 58.62
N GLU A 306 -34.52 -1.62 58.32
CA GLU A 306 -33.66 -2.25 59.33
C GLU A 306 -33.14 -1.24 60.36
N ARG A 307 -32.72 -0.04 59.91
CA ARG A 307 -32.30 1.03 60.82
C ARG A 307 -33.45 1.49 61.73
N GLU A 308 -34.65 1.61 61.17
CA GLU A 308 -35.85 2.01 61.90
C GLU A 308 -36.26 0.94 62.93
N ILE A 309 -36.22 -0.34 62.56
CA ILE A 309 -36.45 -1.47 63.48
C ILE A 309 -35.43 -1.46 64.62
N ASN A 310 -34.15 -1.25 64.34
CA ASN A 310 -33.11 -1.18 65.37
C ASN A 310 -33.35 0.00 66.33
N SER A 311 -33.68 1.18 65.79
CA SER A 311 -34.01 2.35 66.60
C SER A 311 -35.22 2.11 67.51
N LEU A 312 -36.27 1.46 66.99
CA LEU A 312 -37.46 1.12 67.77
C LEU A 312 -37.14 0.06 68.84
N ASN A 313 -36.29 -0.92 68.54
CA ASN A 313 -35.83 -1.90 69.52
C ASN A 313 -35.04 -1.26 70.67
N ASP A 314 -34.18 -0.29 70.36
CA ASP A 314 -33.44 0.48 71.37
C ASP A 314 -34.41 1.29 72.27
N GLU A 315 -35.42 1.93 71.67
CA GLU A 315 -36.45 2.68 72.40
C GLU A 315 -37.29 1.76 73.30
N ILE A 316 -37.67 0.57 72.81
CA ILE A 316 -38.35 -0.46 73.61
C ILE A 316 -37.48 -0.91 74.78
N ALA A 317 -36.17 -1.09 74.57
CA ALA A 317 -35.24 -1.48 75.63
C ALA A 317 -35.11 -0.40 76.72
N ASP A 318 -34.99 0.87 76.33
CA ASP A 318 -34.96 2.01 77.27
C ASP A 318 -36.27 2.12 78.06
N LEU A 319 -37.43 1.98 77.39
CA LEU A 319 -38.73 1.99 78.06
C LEU A 319 -38.89 0.82 79.05
N LYS A 320 -38.41 -0.39 78.69
CA LYS A 320 -38.39 -1.54 79.61
C LYS A 320 -37.55 -1.25 80.85
N ASN A 321 -36.36 -0.70 80.68
CA ASN A 321 -35.47 -0.35 81.80
C ASN A 321 -36.10 0.72 82.70
N LYS A 322 -36.67 1.79 82.11
CA LYS A 322 -37.42 2.82 82.86
C LYS A 322 -38.59 2.24 83.64
N LEU A 323 -39.34 1.30 83.05
CA LEU A 323 -40.43 0.60 83.72
C LEU A 323 -39.91 -0.23 84.90
N GLU A 324 -38.84 -0.99 84.72
CA GLU A 324 -38.22 -1.82 85.77
C GLU A 324 -37.70 -0.98 86.95
N ILE A 325 -37.03 0.16 86.67
CA ILE A 325 -36.62 1.15 87.68
C ILE A 325 -37.84 1.69 88.44
N SER A 326 -38.92 2.03 87.74
CA SER A 326 -40.14 2.55 88.38
C SER A 326 -40.82 1.49 89.27
N GLN A 327 -40.79 0.22 88.86
CA GLN A 327 -41.34 -0.90 89.62
C GLN A 327 -40.51 -1.17 90.88
N THR A 328 -39.18 -1.19 90.77
CA THR A 328 -38.28 -1.34 91.93
C THR A 328 -38.38 -0.19 92.91
N LEU A 329 -38.48 1.06 92.44
CA LEU A 329 -38.72 2.22 93.30
C LEU A 329 -40.04 2.11 94.09
N ARG A 330 -41.13 1.68 93.43
CA ARG A 330 -42.43 1.45 94.09
C ARG A 330 -42.38 0.33 95.13
N ILE A 331 -41.63 -0.74 94.85
CA ILE A 331 -41.44 -1.84 95.82
C ILE A 331 -40.65 -1.34 97.03
N ASN A 332 -39.57 -0.59 96.82
CA ASN A 332 -38.75 -0.05 97.91
C ASN A 332 -39.48 0.99 98.76
N SER A 333 -40.34 1.82 98.18
CA SER A 333 -41.18 2.76 98.94
C SER A 333 -42.25 2.07 99.80
N ASN A 334 -42.65 0.84 99.46
CA ASN A 334 -43.61 0.06 100.25
C ASN A 334 -42.97 -0.80 101.35
N ILE A 335 -41.64 -1.00 101.32
CA ILE A 335 -40.89 -1.80 102.30
C ILE A 335 -40.28 -0.92 103.42
N THR A 336 -40.43 0.41 103.35
CA THR A 336 -39.78 1.37 104.29
C THR A 336 -40.75 2.23 105.10
N THR A 337 -41.65 1.60 105.86
CA THR A 337 -42.39 2.21 106.99
C THR A 337 -42.63 1.09 108.01
N ASP A 338 -42.01 0.96 109.17
CA ASP A 338 -41.72 1.95 110.22
C ASP A 338 -40.75 1.27 111.23
N PRO A 339 -39.52 1.78 111.44
CA PRO A 339 -38.54 1.17 112.35
C PRO A 339 -39.02 1.12 113.82
N GLU A 340 -40.03 1.91 114.19
CA GLU A 340 -40.65 1.86 115.52
C GLU A 340 -41.55 0.61 115.69
N LEU A 341 -42.10 0.10 114.58
CA LEU A 341 -42.94 -1.11 114.57
C LEU A 341 -42.09 -2.39 114.66
N ASP A 342 -40.93 -2.43 113.99
CA ASP A 342 -39.97 -3.53 114.07
C ASP A 342 -39.37 -3.64 115.48
N SER A 343 -39.07 -2.50 116.12
CA SER A 343 -38.60 -2.48 117.51
C SER A 343 -39.66 -3.02 118.48
N LYS A 344 -40.93 -2.61 118.33
CA LYS A 344 -42.04 -3.10 119.16
C LYS A 344 -42.31 -4.60 118.92
N LEU A 345 -42.16 -5.07 117.69
CA LEU A 345 -42.32 -6.51 117.38
C LEU A 345 -41.23 -7.35 118.04
N HIS A 346 -39.99 -6.86 118.09
CA HIS A 346 -38.87 -7.56 118.73
C HIS A 346 -39.04 -7.63 120.25
N GLU A 347 -39.48 -6.55 120.88
CA GLU A 347 -39.74 -6.47 122.32
C GLU A 347 -40.88 -7.44 122.73
N ILE A 348 -41.96 -7.50 121.95
CA ILE A 348 -43.06 -8.46 122.16
C ILE A 348 -42.60 -9.92 122.00
N LEU A 349 -41.71 -10.19 121.04
CA LEU A 349 -41.17 -11.53 120.83
C LEU A 349 -40.27 -12.00 121.98
N GLU A 350 -39.45 -11.10 122.55
CA GLU A 350 -38.65 -11.41 123.75
C GLU A 350 -39.53 -11.63 124.98
N GLU A 351 -40.55 -10.80 125.20
CA GLU A 351 -41.52 -11.00 126.28
C GLU A 351 -42.25 -12.34 126.15
N MET A 352 -42.67 -12.73 124.94
CA MET A 352 -43.28 -14.03 124.69
C MET A 352 -42.35 -15.20 125.00
N GLN A 353 -41.05 -15.09 124.70
CA GLN A 353 -40.08 -16.15 125.02
C GLN A 353 -39.86 -16.27 126.53
N SER A 354 -39.75 -15.15 127.24
CA SER A 354 -39.67 -15.11 128.70
C SER A 354 -40.90 -15.75 129.36
N LEU A 355 -42.11 -15.37 128.94
CA LEU A 355 -43.36 -15.95 129.43
C LEU A 355 -43.45 -17.46 129.16
N LYS A 356 -42.98 -17.92 127.99
CA LYS A 356 -42.95 -19.34 127.65
C LYS A 356 -42.00 -20.13 128.56
N SER A 357 -40.84 -19.55 128.90
CA SER A 357 -39.91 -20.14 129.87
C SER A 357 -40.54 -20.25 131.26
N ASN A 358 -41.13 -19.16 131.75
CA ASN A 358 -41.83 -19.12 133.04
C ASN A 358 -42.98 -20.13 133.12
N LEU A 359 -43.73 -20.31 132.03
CA LEU A 359 -44.80 -21.31 131.95
C LEU A 359 -44.26 -22.74 132.08
N VAL A 360 -43.11 -23.04 131.47
CA VAL A 360 -42.46 -24.37 131.57
C VAL A 360 -42.02 -24.63 133.01
N GLU A 361 -41.48 -23.63 133.69
CA GLU A 361 -41.04 -23.73 135.08
C GLU A 361 -42.24 -23.92 136.03
N ALA A 362 -43.29 -23.12 135.88
CA ALA A 362 -44.54 -23.29 136.64
C ALA A 362 -45.14 -24.69 136.45
N LYS A 363 -45.12 -25.25 135.22
CA LYS A 363 -45.56 -26.62 134.95
C LYS A 363 -44.72 -27.67 135.69
N LYS A 364 -43.40 -27.46 135.83
CA LYS A 364 -42.53 -28.35 136.62
C LYS A 364 -42.90 -28.26 138.10
N THR A 365 -43.09 -27.07 138.65
CA THR A 365 -43.46 -26.87 140.06
C THR A 365 -44.80 -27.50 140.39
N ILE A 366 -45.82 -27.30 139.57
CA ILE A 366 -47.14 -27.95 139.72
C ILE A 366 -46.99 -29.48 139.70
N LYS A 367 -46.11 -30.04 138.86
CA LYS A 367 -45.86 -31.48 138.80
C LYS A 367 -45.21 -32.01 140.09
N VAL A 368 -44.31 -31.24 140.69
CA VAL A 368 -43.71 -31.57 142.01
C VAL A 368 -44.76 -31.52 143.10
N GLN A 369 -45.54 -30.42 143.19
CA GLN A 369 -46.62 -30.28 144.17
C GLN A 369 -47.67 -31.39 144.04
N ARG A 370 -48.04 -31.78 142.82
CA ARG A 370 -48.94 -32.93 142.60
C ARG A 370 -48.37 -34.24 143.15
N ARG A 371 -47.06 -34.47 143.05
CA ARG A 371 -46.41 -35.65 143.64
C ARG A 371 -46.39 -35.59 145.16
N GLU A 372 -46.13 -34.41 145.74
CA GLU A 372 -46.19 -34.21 147.18
C GLU A 372 -47.60 -34.42 147.74
N ILE A 373 -48.64 -33.89 147.07
CA ILE A 373 -50.04 -34.12 147.44
C ILE A 373 -50.37 -35.62 147.39
N VAL A 374 -49.91 -36.35 146.36
CA VAL A 374 -50.11 -37.81 146.28
C VAL A 374 -49.37 -38.54 147.39
N ASN A 375 -48.14 -38.13 147.73
CA ASN A 375 -47.38 -38.72 148.82
C ASN A 375 -47.99 -38.42 150.20
N LEU A 376 -48.53 -37.22 150.41
CA LEU A 376 -49.24 -36.85 151.63
C LEU A 376 -50.55 -37.62 151.77
N HIS A 377 -51.33 -37.80 150.70
CA HIS A 377 -52.52 -38.66 150.72
C HIS A 377 -52.15 -40.11 151.08
N LYS A 378 -51.06 -40.66 150.54
CA LYS A 378 -50.58 -42.00 150.90
C LYS A 378 -50.16 -42.13 152.37
N LEU A 379 -49.70 -41.05 153.01
CA LEU A 379 -49.33 -41.06 154.43
C LEU A 379 -50.56 -40.92 155.34
N LEU A 380 -51.63 -40.26 154.88
CA LEU A 380 -52.90 -40.13 155.60
C LEU A 380 -53.77 -41.40 155.53
N ASP A 381 -53.64 -42.23 154.51
CA ASP A 381 -54.36 -43.51 154.39
C ASP A 381 -53.71 -44.66 155.21
N LEU A 382 -52.61 -44.41 155.93
CA LEU A 382 -51.89 -45.39 156.78
C LEU A 382 -51.98 -45.08 158.30
N SER A 383 -52.80 -44.11 158.71
CA SER A 383 -53.13 -43.78 160.11
C SER A 383 -54.64 -43.84 160.32
#